data_AF-A0AA94VDH4-F1
#
_entry.id   AF-A0AA94VDH4-F1
#
_cell.length_a   1.000
_cell.length_b   1.000
_cell.length_c   1.000
_cell.angle_alpha   90.00
_cell.angle_beta   90.00
_cell.angle_gamma   90.00
#
_symmetry.space_group_name_H-M   'P 1'
#
loop_
_entity.id
_entity.type
_entity.pdbx_description
1 polymer ?
#
loop_
_entity_poly.entity_id
_entity_poly.type
_entity_poly.pdbx_seq_one_letter_code
_entity_poly.pdbx_strand_id
1 'polypeptide(L)'
;MASFTLTLNRSGVFAVLAIGVYFYIRNFSIKMLLSTYFGFALSALVIAAVLPLGAFDFAEQIFSKRFLEDSNSSNNAQERWDTLTGGFQVMLHHPFGIGFTARYEELSRISRIGTPHSGFLATAYASGIGFGLLSAFALVYAILRKRKVGFFAYSAIAIVIVYQFEELNFNPVFMAYMGLVLAYTFIDLDFRFFLKNTMMRMAGMAEEDALATARPA
;
A
#
# COMPACT_ATOMS: atom_id res chain seq x y z
N MET A 1 -7.48 -6.02 23.88
CA MET A 1 -7.17 -7.08 22.90
C MET A 1 -6.22 -6.48 21.87
N ALA A 2 -4.95 -6.87 21.88
CA ALA A 2 -3.98 -6.39 20.90
C ALA A 2 -4.24 -7.12 19.57
N SER A 3 -5.05 -6.50 18.71
CA SER A 3 -5.24 -6.97 17.34
C SER A 3 -3.99 -6.61 16.54
N PHE A 4 -3.20 -7.61 16.15
CA PHE A 4 -2.12 -7.40 15.18
C PHE A 4 -2.76 -7.00 13.84
N THR A 5 -2.65 -5.71 13.52
CA THR A 5 -3.19 -5.00 12.35
C THR A 5 -2.56 -5.42 11.01
N LEU A 6 -1.84 -6.55 10.98
CA LEU A 6 -1.21 -7.11 9.79
C LEU A 6 -1.69 -8.54 9.51
N THR A 7 -2.50 -9.13 10.40
CA THR A 7 -2.90 -10.55 10.35
C THR A 7 -4.41 -10.78 10.47
N LEU A 8 -5.23 -9.72 10.49
CA LEU A 8 -6.69 -9.89 10.57
C LEU A 8 -7.25 -10.62 9.33
N ASN A 9 -6.55 -10.63 8.20
CA ASN A 9 -7.01 -11.26 6.97
C ASN A 9 -5.90 -12.08 6.27
N ARG A 10 -6.18 -13.34 5.89
CA ARG A 10 -5.23 -14.21 5.17
C ARG A 10 -4.67 -13.52 3.91
N SER A 11 -5.50 -12.72 3.24
CA SER A 11 -5.14 -11.94 2.05
C SER A 11 -4.11 -10.83 2.32
N GLY A 12 -4.12 -10.22 3.50
CA GLY A 12 -3.13 -9.20 3.89
C GLY A 12 -1.72 -9.78 3.99
N VAL A 13 -1.59 -11.01 4.50
CA VAL A 13 -0.31 -11.73 4.58
C VAL A 13 0.19 -12.10 3.18
N PHE A 14 -0.67 -12.64 2.31
CA PHE A 14 -0.29 -12.96 0.93
C PHE A 14 0.15 -11.74 0.14
N ALA A 15 -0.51 -10.60 0.34
CA ALA A 15 -0.10 -9.32 -0.24
C ALA A 15 1.32 -8.93 0.18
N VAL A 16 1.61 -8.94 1.48
CA VAL A 16 2.96 -8.61 2.01
C VAL A 16 4.02 -9.56 1.44
N LEU A 17 3.72 -10.86 1.37
CA LEU A 17 4.64 -11.85 0.78
C LEU A 17 4.86 -11.60 -0.72
N ALA A 18 3.81 -11.38 -1.50
CA ALA A 18 3.93 -11.11 -2.94
C ALA A 18 4.75 -9.86 -3.24
N ILE A 19 4.61 -8.81 -2.42
CA ILE A 19 5.38 -7.56 -2.53
C ILE A 19 6.84 -7.79 -2.12
N GLY A 20 7.07 -8.53 -1.04
CA GLY A 20 8.41 -8.94 -0.61
C GLY A 20 9.14 -9.72 -1.70
N VAL A 21 8.45 -10.67 -2.34
CA VAL A 21 8.98 -11.43 -3.48
C VAL A 21 9.23 -10.51 -4.69
N TYR A 22 8.29 -9.64 -5.05
CA TYR A 22 8.49 -8.68 -6.13
C TYR A 22 9.70 -7.76 -5.90
N PHE A 23 9.86 -7.25 -4.68
CA PHE A 23 11.01 -6.46 -4.26
C PHE A 23 12.31 -7.24 -4.43
N TYR A 24 12.32 -8.47 -3.92
CA TYR A 24 13.47 -9.35 -3.93
C TYR A 24 13.94 -9.64 -5.36
N ILE A 25 13.00 -9.93 -6.26
CA ILE A 25 13.27 -10.17 -7.68
C ILE A 25 13.81 -8.91 -8.36
N ARG A 26 13.17 -7.75 -8.15
CA ARG A 26 13.57 -6.49 -8.82
C ARG A 26 14.91 -5.93 -8.37
N ASN A 27 15.33 -6.21 -7.14
CA ASN A 27 16.50 -5.58 -6.53
C ASN A 27 17.54 -6.60 -6.07
N PHE A 28 17.44 -7.83 -6.58
CA PHE A 28 18.30 -8.93 -6.16
C PHE A 28 19.78 -8.53 -6.18
N SER A 29 20.44 -8.76 -5.06
CA SER A 29 21.90 -8.70 -4.95
C SER A 29 22.35 -9.63 -3.82
N ILE A 30 23.56 -10.17 -3.94
CA ILE A 30 24.14 -11.06 -2.92
C ILE A 30 24.24 -10.34 -1.56
N LYS A 31 24.55 -9.04 -1.55
CA LYS A 31 24.57 -8.21 -0.34
C LYS A 31 23.19 -8.13 0.32
N MET A 32 22.13 -8.01 -0.48
CA MET A 32 20.76 -7.99 0.02
C MET A 32 20.37 -9.35 0.60
N LEU A 33 20.68 -10.46 -0.07
CA LEU A 33 20.47 -11.83 0.44
C LEU A 33 21.11 -12.00 1.81
N LEU A 34 22.39 -11.65 1.95
CA LEU A 34 23.12 -11.75 3.21
C LEU A 34 22.51 -10.84 4.29
N SER A 35 22.16 -9.59 3.95
CA SER A 35 21.50 -8.67 4.87
C SER A 35 20.12 -9.15 5.31
N THR A 36 19.37 -9.82 4.43
CA THR A 36 18.06 -10.39 4.77
C THR A 36 18.20 -11.56 5.72
N TYR A 37 19.15 -12.48 5.49
CA TYR A 37 19.41 -13.57 6.42
C TYR A 37 19.88 -13.07 7.78
N PHE A 38 20.82 -12.11 7.81
CA PHE A 38 21.34 -11.55 9.05
C PHE A 38 20.26 -10.78 9.81
N GLY A 39 19.47 -9.97 9.10
CA GLY A 39 18.32 -9.25 9.66
C GLY A 39 17.26 -10.20 10.21
N PHE A 40 16.91 -11.25 9.47
CA PHE A 40 15.96 -12.26 9.93
C PHE A 40 16.46 -12.99 11.18
N ALA A 41 17.71 -13.43 11.18
CA ALA A 41 18.32 -14.08 12.34
C ALA A 41 18.33 -13.15 13.55
N LEU A 42 18.71 -11.88 13.38
CA LEU A 42 18.70 -10.88 14.45
C LEU A 42 17.28 -10.61 14.96
N SER A 43 16.30 -10.45 14.06
CA SER A 43 14.89 -10.28 14.44
C SER A 43 14.36 -11.49 15.19
N ALA A 44 14.64 -12.71 14.72
CA ALA A 44 14.26 -13.94 15.39
C ALA A 44 14.89 -14.04 16.78
N LEU A 45 16.15 -13.61 16.94
CA LEU A 45 16.89 -13.62 18.19
C LEU A 45 16.35 -12.56 19.17
N VAL A 46 16.00 -11.36 18.70
CA VAL A 46 15.32 -10.33 19.49
C VAL A 46 13.93 -10.81 19.91
N ILE A 47 13.16 -11.40 19.00
CA ILE A 47 11.85 -11.98 19.28
C ILE A 47 12.00 -13.08 20.35
N ALA A 48 12.97 -13.98 20.21
CA ALA A 48 13.24 -15.04 21.19
C ALA A 48 13.71 -14.49 22.55
N ALA A 49 14.44 -13.36 22.57
CA ALA A 49 14.94 -12.74 23.80
C ALA A 49 13.88 -11.91 24.54
N VAL A 50 12.88 -11.39 23.82
CA VAL A 50 11.86 -10.47 24.37
C VAL A 50 10.52 -11.16 24.60
N LEU A 51 10.24 -12.26 23.89
CA LEU A 51 8.97 -12.96 24.05
C LEU A 51 8.88 -13.64 25.43
N PRO A 52 7.77 -13.45 26.15
CA PRO A 52 7.46 -14.26 27.33
C PRO A 52 7.41 -15.75 26.96
N LEU A 53 7.82 -16.61 27.90
CA LEU A 53 7.62 -18.06 27.80
C LEU A 53 6.13 -18.34 27.50
N GLY A 54 5.85 -19.10 26.42
CA GLY A 54 4.49 -19.42 25.96
C GLY A 54 3.93 -18.52 24.85
N ALA A 55 4.64 -17.48 24.40
CA ALA A 55 4.16 -16.64 23.31
C ALA A 55 4.11 -17.35 21.94
N PHE A 56 4.92 -18.40 21.76
CA PHE A 56 4.86 -19.27 20.59
C PHE A 56 3.60 -20.14 20.58
N ASP A 57 3.16 -20.66 21.73
CA ASP A 57 1.92 -21.42 21.85
C ASP A 57 0.69 -20.54 21.53
N PHE A 58 0.72 -19.27 21.96
CA PHE A 58 -0.30 -18.29 21.62
C PHE A 58 -0.31 -17.97 20.11
N ALA A 59 0.86 -17.79 19.50
CA ALA A 59 0.98 -17.56 18.07
C ALA A 59 0.51 -18.77 17.24
N GLU A 60 0.85 -19.99 17.66
CA GLU A 60 0.42 -21.24 17.05
C GLU A 60 -1.10 -21.40 17.14
N GLN A 61 -1.71 -21.17 18.31
CA GLN A 61 -3.17 -21.21 18.46
C GLN A 61 -3.87 -20.21 17.55
N ILE A 62 -3.37 -18.97 17.45
CA ILE A 62 -3.95 -17.97 16.54
C ILE A 62 -3.81 -18.41 15.09
N PHE A 63 -2.65 -18.96 14.71
CA PHE A 63 -2.39 -19.42 13.36
C PHE A 63 -3.29 -20.62 13.00
N SER A 64 -3.35 -21.65 13.84
CA SER A 64 -4.19 -22.83 13.62
C SER A 64 -5.66 -22.45 13.49
N LYS A 65 -6.16 -21.67 14.45
CA LYS A 65 -7.54 -21.18 14.44
C LYS A 65 -7.86 -20.41 13.16
N ARG A 66 -6.93 -19.58 12.68
CA ARG A 66 -7.18 -18.69 11.54
C ARG A 66 -6.91 -19.33 10.18
N PHE A 67 -6.00 -20.29 10.06
CA PHE A 67 -5.57 -20.86 8.78
C PHE A 67 -5.97 -22.31 8.56
N LEU A 68 -6.12 -23.11 9.62
CA LEU A 68 -6.41 -24.54 9.55
C LEU A 68 -7.85 -24.85 9.94
N GLU A 69 -8.39 -24.17 10.95
CA GLU A 69 -9.71 -24.48 11.53
C GLU A 69 -10.85 -23.63 10.95
N ASP A 70 -10.56 -22.43 10.46
CA ASP A 70 -11.57 -21.54 9.86
C ASP A 70 -11.95 -22.03 8.45
N SER A 71 -13.04 -22.81 8.37
CA SER A 71 -13.61 -23.43 7.17
C SER A 71 -14.69 -22.57 6.48
N ASN A 72 -15.01 -21.39 7.03
CA ASN A 72 -16.14 -20.56 6.60
C ASN A 72 -15.78 -19.57 5.47
N SER A 73 -14.98 -20.03 4.50
CA SER A 73 -14.46 -19.17 3.43
C SER A 73 -15.53 -18.70 2.44
N SER A 74 -16.60 -19.46 2.23
CA SER A 74 -17.66 -19.18 1.26
C SER A 74 -18.58 -18.03 1.67
N ASN A 75 -19.08 -18.02 2.91
CA ASN A 75 -19.89 -16.90 3.43
C ASN A 75 -19.08 -15.60 3.47
N ASN A 76 -17.78 -15.68 3.80
CA ASN A 76 -16.87 -14.54 3.84
C ASN A 76 -16.59 -13.94 2.45
N ALA A 77 -16.61 -14.75 1.39
CA ALA A 77 -16.41 -14.27 0.02
C ALA A 77 -17.62 -13.51 -0.52
N GLN A 78 -18.84 -14.01 -0.26
CA GLN A 78 -20.08 -13.36 -0.67
C GLN A 78 -20.28 -12.03 0.07
N GLU A 79 -20.09 -12.00 1.39
CA GLU A 79 -20.18 -10.76 2.18
C GLU A 79 -19.16 -9.69 1.72
N ARG A 80 -17.95 -10.12 1.34
CA ARG A 80 -16.94 -9.22 0.76
C ARG A 80 -17.37 -8.70 -0.60
N TRP A 81 -17.95 -9.54 -1.45
CA TRP A 81 -18.46 -9.13 -2.75
C TRP A 81 -19.59 -8.10 -2.61
N ASP A 82 -20.54 -8.35 -1.71
CA ASP A 82 -21.69 -7.48 -1.48
C ASP A 82 -21.28 -6.14 -0.85
N THR A 83 -20.33 -6.15 0.08
CA THR A 83 -19.78 -4.90 0.65
C THR A 83 -18.88 -4.14 -0.32
N LEU A 84 -18.21 -4.81 -1.25
CA LEU A 84 -17.37 -4.18 -2.26
C LEU A 84 -18.22 -3.52 -3.34
N THR A 85 -19.22 -4.23 -3.87
CA THR A 85 -20.16 -3.70 -4.87
C THR A 85 -21.06 -2.60 -4.30
N GLY A 86 -21.69 -2.83 -3.14
CA GLY A 86 -22.45 -1.81 -2.42
C GLY A 86 -21.57 -0.62 -2.03
N GLY A 87 -20.31 -0.90 -1.73
CA GLY A 87 -19.32 0.11 -1.45
C GLY A 87 -19.01 1.06 -2.60
N PHE A 88 -18.82 0.52 -3.81
CA PHE A 88 -18.68 1.35 -5.01
C PHE A 88 -19.90 2.25 -5.22
N GLN A 89 -21.12 1.79 -4.91
CA GLN A 89 -22.32 2.61 -5.01
C GLN A 89 -22.30 3.79 -4.03
N VAL A 90 -21.97 3.55 -2.75
CA VAL A 90 -21.82 4.63 -1.75
C VAL A 90 -20.80 5.66 -2.22
N MET A 91 -19.63 5.20 -2.69
CA MET A 91 -18.58 6.09 -3.19
C MET A 91 -19.03 6.96 -4.37
N LEU A 92 -19.79 6.38 -5.31
CA LEU A 92 -20.29 7.11 -6.48
C LEU A 92 -21.41 8.09 -6.14
N HIS A 93 -22.27 7.78 -5.17
CA HIS A 93 -23.29 8.70 -4.67
C HIS A 93 -22.70 9.84 -3.84
N HIS A 94 -21.53 9.62 -3.23
CA HIS A 94 -20.86 10.56 -2.35
C HIS A 94 -19.42 10.82 -2.76
N PRO A 95 -19.17 11.48 -3.91
CA PRO A 95 -17.83 11.65 -4.44
C PRO A 95 -16.90 12.48 -3.54
N PHE A 96 -17.44 13.36 -2.71
CA PHE A 96 -16.68 14.17 -1.74
C PHE A 96 -16.61 13.56 -0.34
N GLY A 97 -17.23 12.39 -0.14
CA GLY A 97 -17.35 11.74 1.16
C GLY A 97 -18.53 12.24 1.99
N ILE A 98 -18.94 11.41 2.94
CA ILE A 98 -20.04 11.61 3.92
C ILE A 98 -19.53 11.61 5.36
N GLY A 99 -18.22 11.46 5.56
CA GLY A 99 -17.61 11.41 6.89
C GLY A 99 -17.65 10.01 7.53
N PHE A 100 -16.94 9.90 8.65
CA PHE A 100 -16.62 8.60 9.27
C PHE A 100 -17.84 7.90 9.89
N THR A 101 -18.73 8.66 10.53
CA THR A 101 -19.89 8.12 11.26
C THR A 101 -21.01 7.67 10.32
N ALA A 102 -21.33 8.45 9.29
CA ALA A 102 -22.45 8.18 8.38
C ALA A 102 -22.20 6.99 7.43
N ARG A 103 -20.93 6.61 7.22
CA ARG A 103 -20.57 5.59 6.22
C ARG A 103 -21.11 4.18 6.54
N TYR A 104 -21.18 3.83 7.82
CA TYR A 104 -21.64 2.51 8.26
C TYR A 104 -23.14 2.35 7.99
N GLU A 105 -23.91 3.42 8.24
CA GLU A 105 -25.35 3.45 7.98
C GLU A 105 -25.63 3.37 6.48
N GLU A 106 -24.90 4.13 5.67
CA GLU A 106 -25.10 4.15 4.22
C GLU A 106 -24.72 2.83 3.55
N LEU A 107 -23.61 2.21 3.97
CA LEU A 107 -23.24 0.88 3.47
C LEU A 107 -24.23 -0.20 3.92
N SER A 108 -24.73 -0.12 5.15
CA SER A 108 -25.73 -1.05 5.68
C SER A 108 -27.05 -0.96 4.92
N ARG A 109 -27.48 0.23 4.49
CA ARG A 109 -28.68 0.41 3.66
C ARG A 109 -28.60 -0.32 2.32
N ILE A 110 -27.41 -0.43 1.74
CA ILE A 110 -27.19 -1.02 0.42
C ILE A 110 -26.87 -2.51 0.51
N SER A 111 -25.90 -2.89 1.36
CA SER A 111 -25.36 -4.25 1.44
C SER A 111 -25.90 -5.07 2.60
N ARG A 112 -26.70 -4.48 3.50
CA ARG A 112 -27.11 -5.06 4.81
C ARG A 112 -25.95 -5.38 5.74
N ILE A 113 -24.74 -4.96 5.39
CA ILE A 113 -23.51 -5.17 6.13
C ILE A 113 -22.93 -3.78 6.43
N GLY A 114 -22.73 -3.47 7.70
CA GLY A 114 -22.27 -2.13 8.11
C GLY A 114 -20.79 -1.88 7.80
N THR A 115 -19.95 -2.92 7.83
CA THR A 115 -18.49 -2.76 7.77
C THR A 115 -17.94 -2.99 6.36
N PRO A 116 -17.27 -1.99 5.75
CA PRO A 116 -16.59 -2.19 4.48
C PRO A 116 -15.36 -3.10 4.67
N HIS A 117 -15.31 -4.17 3.90
CA HIS A 117 -14.17 -5.09 3.88
C HIS A 117 -13.00 -4.59 3.01
N SER A 118 -12.96 -3.29 2.71
CA SER A 118 -11.94 -2.62 1.91
C SER A 118 -11.66 -1.24 2.48
N GLY A 119 -10.45 -1.02 3.02
CA GLY A 119 -10.04 0.27 3.58
C GLY A 119 -9.99 1.38 2.53
N PHE A 120 -9.75 1.05 1.27
CA PHE A 120 -9.81 1.98 0.15
C PHE A 120 -11.20 2.59 -0.02
N LEU A 121 -12.22 1.73 -0.10
CA LEU A 121 -13.59 2.19 -0.18
C LEU A 121 -14.01 2.88 1.12
N ALA A 122 -13.62 2.34 2.27
CA ALA A 122 -13.93 2.90 3.58
C ALA A 122 -13.43 4.36 3.75
N THR A 123 -12.23 4.68 3.26
CA THR A 123 -11.74 6.06 3.23
C THR A 123 -12.36 6.88 2.13
N ALA A 124 -12.66 6.31 0.97
CA ALA A 124 -13.36 7.04 -0.08
C ALA A 124 -14.74 7.53 0.42
N TYR A 125 -15.43 6.76 1.26
CA TYR A 125 -16.67 7.23 1.92
C TYR A 125 -16.40 8.36 2.91
N ALA A 126 -15.28 8.30 3.64
CA ALA A 126 -14.98 9.26 4.69
C ALA A 126 -14.38 10.58 4.15
N SER A 127 -13.60 10.51 3.07
CA SER A 127 -12.70 11.57 2.60
C SER A 127 -12.83 11.86 1.09
N GLY A 128 -13.73 11.14 0.40
CA GLY A 128 -14.01 11.31 -1.02
C GLY A 128 -13.19 10.44 -1.95
N ILE A 129 -13.70 10.26 -3.16
CA ILE A 129 -13.12 9.40 -4.22
C ILE A 129 -11.73 9.87 -4.65
N GLY A 130 -11.46 11.19 -4.56
CA GLY A 130 -10.18 11.77 -4.92
C GLY A 130 -9.01 11.17 -4.14
N PHE A 131 -9.18 10.91 -2.84
CA PHE A 131 -8.16 10.26 -2.03
C PHE A 131 -7.87 8.83 -2.51
N GLY A 132 -8.91 8.09 -2.87
CA GLY A 132 -8.79 6.77 -3.46
C GLY A 132 -7.99 6.83 -4.77
N LEU A 133 -8.39 7.70 -5.70
CA LEU A 133 -7.71 7.85 -6.99
C LEU A 133 -6.22 8.21 -6.83
N LEU A 134 -5.89 9.11 -5.91
CA LEU A 134 -4.50 9.47 -5.60
C LEU A 134 -3.70 8.29 -5.04
N SER A 135 -4.31 7.50 -4.15
CA SER A 135 -3.70 6.31 -3.56
C SER A 135 -3.46 5.22 -4.62
N ALA A 136 -4.43 4.99 -5.50
CA ALA A 136 -4.31 4.06 -6.62
C ALA A 136 -3.23 4.53 -7.62
N PHE A 137 -3.20 5.81 -7.93
CA PHE A 137 -2.17 6.41 -8.78
C PHE A 137 -0.77 6.22 -8.19
N ALA A 138 -0.58 6.50 -6.90
CA ALA A 138 0.71 6.32 -6.23
C ALA A 138 1.17 4.86 -6.24
N LEU A 139 0.25 3.90 -6.07
CA LEU A 139 0.55 2.47 -6.21
C LEU A 139 1.01 2.12 -7.63
N VAL A 140 0.22 2.48 -8.64
CA VAL A 140 0.54 2.20 -10.05
C VAL A 140 1.88 2.82 -10.42
N TYR A 141 2.12 4.08 -10.02
CA TYR A 141 3.37 4.78 -10.24
C TYR A 141 4.56 4.06 -9.57
N ALA A 142 4.41 3.65 -8.32
CA ALA A 142 5.43 2.93 -7.57
C ALA A 142 5.74 1.55 -8.14
N ILE A 143 4.77 0.87 -8.77
CA ILE A 143 4.98 -0.41 -9.46
C ILE A 143 5.69 -0.23 -10.80
N LEU A 144 5.23 0.74 -11.61
CA LEU A 144 5.68 0.90 -13.01
C LEU A 144 6.98 1.68 -13.17
N ARG A 145 7.44 2.38 -12.13
CA ARG A 145 8.74 3.07 -12.16
C ARG A 145 9.90 2.10 -12.44
N LYS A 146 10.90 2.57 -13.21
CA LYS A 146 12.06 1.76 -13.62
C LYS A 146 13.33 1.93 -12.76
N ARG A 147 13.37 2.92 -11.85
CA ARG A 147 14.55 3.19 -11.01
C ARG A 147 14.45 2.49 -9.65
N LYS A 148 15.56 1.89 -9.18
CA LYS A 148 15.71 1.37 -7.81
C LYS A 148 15.29 2.44 -6.80
N VAL A 149 14.52 2.03 -5.80
CA VAL A 149 14.07 2.91 -4.72
C VAL A 149 14.61 2.40 -3.41
N GLY A 150 14.92 3.34 -2.52
CA GLY A 150 15.08 3.03 -1.11
C GLY A 150 13.78 2.51 -0.50
N PHE A 151 13.91 1.94 0.70
CA PHE A 151 12.88 1.36 1.56
C PHE A 151 11.47 1.98 1.46
N PHE A 152 11.37 3.32 1.40
CA PHE A 152 10.10 4.07 1.38
C PHE A 152 9.09 3.69 0.29
N ALA A 153 9.51 3.39 -0.95
CA ALA A 153 8.55 3.01 -1.98
C ALA A 153 8.06 1.56 -1.86
N TYR A 154 8.78 0.71 -1.13
CA TYR A 154 8.33 -0.65 -0.82
C TYR A 154 7.38 -0.64 0.37
N SER A 155 7.67 0.18 1.38
CA SER A 155 6.71 0.50 2.44
C SER A 155 5.43 1.08 1.84
N ALA A 156 5.53 1.93 0.81
CA ALA A 156 4.37 2.46 0.10
C ALA A 156 3.47 1.39 -0.53
N ILE A 157 4.07 0.46 -1.28
CA ILE A 157 3.34 -0.62 -1.93
C ILE A 157 2.70 -1.55 -0.87
N ALA A 158 3.43 -1.87 0.21
CA ALA A 158 2.92 -2.67 1.32
C ALA A 158 1.72 -1.98 2.00
N ILE A 159 1.84 -0.70 2.31
CA ILE A 159 0.79 0.09 2.96
C ILE A 159 -0.46 0.17 2.07
N VAL A 160 -0.32 0.50 0.77
CA VAL A 160 -1.47 0.65 -0.14
C VAL A 160 -2.16 -0.69 -0.45
N ILE A 161 -1.46 -1.82 -0.39
CA ILE A 161 -2.09 -3.13 -0.61
C ILE A 161 -2.73 -3.65 0.69
N VAL A 162 -2.08 -3.51 1.85
CA VAL A 162 -2.67 -3.85 3.16
C VAL A 162 -3.96 -3.06 3.41
N TYR A 163 -3.97 -1.81 2.97
CA TYR A 163 -5.14 -0.94 2.95
C TYR A 163 -6.38 -1.52 2.26
N GLN A 164 -6.22 -2.43 1.28
CA GLN A 164 -7.38 -3.06 0.63
C GLN A 164 -8.05 -4.11 1.50
N PHE A 165 -7.38 -4.59 2.56
CA PHE A 165 -7.84 -5.72 3.35
C PHE A 165 -8.22 -5.36 4.79
N GLU A 166 -7.92 -4.13 5.22
CA GLU A 166 -8.21 -3.64 6.56
C GLU A 166 -8.73 -2.21 6.54
N GLU A 167 -9.66 -1.92 7.46
CA GLU A 167 -10.32 -0.61 7.58
C GLU A 167 -9.42 0.40 8.34
N LEU A 168 -8.21 0.66 7.86
CA LEU A 168 -7.17 1.40 8.63
C LEU A 168 -7.29 2.92 8.61
N ASN A 169 -8.37 3.45 8.06
CA ASN A 169 -8.54 4.88 7.86
C ASN A 169 -8.77 5.67 9.16
N PHE A 170 -9.06 4.99 10.26
CA PHE A 170 -9.08 5.58 11.61
C PHE A 170 -7.72 5.55 12.32
N ASN A 171 -6.73 4.83 11.77
CA ASN A 171 -5.41 4.74 12.36
C ASN A 171 -4.54 5.93 11.93
N PRO A 172 -4.18 6.86 12.84
CA PRO A 172 -3.46 8.08 12.47
C PRO A 172 -2.04 7.81 11.98
N VAL A 173 -1.39 6.78 12.49
CA VAL A 173 -0.05 6.37 12.04
C VAL A 173 -0.13 5.89 10.60
N PHE A 174 -1.11 5.06 10.30
CA PHE A 174 -1.35 4.57 8.94
C PHE A 174 -1.63 5.72 7.96
N MET A 175 -2.49 6.68 8.32
CA MET A 175 -2.81 7.83 7.48
C MET A 175 -1.60 8.75 7.27
N ALA A 176 -0.74 8.92 8.27
CA ALA A 176 0.52 9.65 8.12
C ALA A 176 1.47 8.96 7.12
N TYR A 177 1.58 7.64 7.18
CA TYR A 177 2.33 6.85 6.20
C TYR A 177 1.77 7.01 4.79
N MET A 178 0.45 6.94 4.61
CA MET A 178 -0.19 7.21 3.31
C MET A 178 0.12 8.61 2.78
N GLY A 179 0.10 9.63 3.65
CA GLY A 179 0.53 10.99 3.29
C GLY A 179 1.98 11.05 2.78
N LEU A 180 2.90 10.35 3.45
CA LEU A 180 4.30 10.26 3.02
C LEU A 180 4.46 9.57 1.66
N VAL A 181 3.68 8.52 1.40
CA VAL A 181 3.66 7.82 0.10
C VAL A 181 3.22 8.74 -1.03
N LEU A 182 2.13 9.48 -0.81
CA LEU A 182 1.62 10.43 -1.77
C LEU A 182 2.64 11.57 -2.00
N ALA A 183 3.15 12.18 -0.93
CA ALA A 183 4.14 13.25 -1.02
C ALA A 183 5.39 12.80 -1.79
N TYR A 184 5.93 11.62 -1.48
CA TYR A 184 7.08 11.06 -2.19
C TYR A 184 6.78 10.85 -3.69
N THR A 185 5.60 10.35 -4.02
CA THR A 185 5.15 10.16 -5.41
C THR A 185 5.15 11.48 -6.17
N PHE A 186 4.56 12.52 -5.59
CA PHE A 186 4.49 13.85 -6.22
C PHE A 186 5.86 14.51 -6.36
N ILE A 187 6.72 14.42 -5.34
CA ILE A 187 8.08 14.95 -5.38
C ILE A 187 8.91 14.26 -6.46
N ASP A 188 8.82 12.93 -6.59
CA ASP A 188 9.55 12.18 -7.63
C ASP A 188 9.06 12.54 -9.04
N LEU A 189 7.76 12.77 -9.22
CA LEU A 189 7.20 13.25 -10.48
C LEU A 189 7.69 14.65 -10.84
N ASP A 190 7.60 15.59 -9.90
CA ASP A 190 8.03 16.97 -10.11
C ASP A 190 9.53 17.04 -10.47
N PHE A 191 10.35 16.29 -9.75
CA PHE A 191 11.77 16.16 -10.06
C PHE A 191 12.02 15.62 -11.48
N ARG A 192 11.21 14.67 -11.97
CA ARG A 192 11.34 14.16 -13.35
C ARG A 192 10.96 15.20 -14.39
N PHE A 193 9.88 15.94 -14.16
CA PHE A 193 9.47 17.02 -15.04
C PHE A 193 10.56 18.09 -15.10
N PHE A 194 11.09 18.50 -13.94
CA PHE A 194 12.22 19.42 -13.86
C PHE A 194 13.46 18.93 -14.61
N LEU A 195 13.88 17.68 -14.37
CA LEU A 195 15.08 17.12 -15.00
C LEU A 195 14.91 17.01 -16.52
N LYS A 196 13.75 16.54 -16.99
CA LYS A 196 13.44 16.45 -18.42
C LYS A 196 13.50 17.82 -19.08
N ASN A 197 12.87 18.82 -18.47
CA ASN A 197 12.86 20.19 -19.01
C ASN A 197 14.26 20.79 -19.06
N THR A 198 15.06 20.57 -18.00
CA THR A 198 16.45 21.04 -17.94
C THR A 198 17.33 20.36 -18.99
N MET A 199 17.20 19.04 -19.19
CA MET A 199 17.94 18.32 -20.23
C MET A 199 17.54 18.75 -21.64
N MET A 200 16.25 18.95 -21.92
CA MET A 200 15.82 19.43 -23.24
C MET A 200 16.36 20.85 -23.54
N ARG A 201 16.40 21.73 -22.53
CA ARG A 201 17.02 23.05 -22.67
C ARG A 201 18.52 22.97 -22.95
N MET A 202 19.26 22.15 -22.20
CA MET A 202 20.70 21.97 -22.43
C MET A 202 21.00 21.36 -23.81
N ALA A 203 20.18 20.41 -24.26
CA ALA A 203 20.32 19.82 -25.59
C ALA A 203 20.05 20.86 -26.70
N GLY A 204 18.99 21.67 -26.56
CA GLY A 204 18.69 22.74 -27.52
C GLY A 204 19.79 23.81 -27.59
N MET A 205 20.34 24.21 -26.43
CA MET A 205 21.49 25.14 -26.38
C MET A 205 22.74 24.55 -27.05
N ALA A 206 23.03 23.27 -26.81
CA ALA A 206 24.16 22.60 -27.44
C ALA A 206 24.01 22.47 -28.97
N GLU A 207 22.77 22.27 -29.45
CA GLU A 207 22.46 22.22 -30.88
C GLU A 207 22.59 23.60 -31.54
N GLU A 208 22.13 24.66 -30.88
CA GLU A 208 22.33 26.05 -31.33
C GLU A 208 23.81 26.45 -31.39
N ASP A 209 24.60 26.12 -30.37
CA ASP A 209 26.06 26.37 -30.35
C ASP A 209 26.78 25.59 -31.45
N ALA A 210 26.40 24.34 -31.70
CA ALA A 210 26.94 23.53 -32.79
C ALA A 210 26.60 24.12 -34.17
N LEU A 211 25.39 24.64 -34.35
CA LEU A 211 24.97 25.33 -35.57
C LEU A 211 25.67 26.68 -35.77
N ALA A 212 25.89 27.44 -34.69
CA ALA A 212 26.60 28.70 -34.73
C ALA A 212 28.08 28.54 -35.10
N THR A 213 28.72 27.47 -34.60
CA THR A 213 30.13 27.14 -34.90
C THR A 213 30.33 26.51 -36.28
N ALA A 214 29.30 25.90 -36.87
CA ALA A 214 29.36 25.26 -38.19
C ALA A 214 29.06 26.21 -39.37
N ARG A 215 28.63 27.44 -39.14
CA ARG A 215 28.38 28.42 -40.21
C ARG A 215 29.70 29.05 -40.68
N PRO A 216 30.05 28.95 -41.97
CA PRO A 216 31.21 29.65 -42.50
C PRO A 216 30.96 31.16 -42.48
N ALA A 217 32.04 31.92 -42.20
CA ALA A 217 32.05 33.38 -42.12
C ALA A 217 31.67 34.06 -43.45
#